data_AF-A0A9P0QD81-F1
#
_entry.id   AF-A0A9P0QD81-F1
#
_cell.length_a   1.000
_cell.length_b   1.000
_cell.length_c   1.000
_cell.angle_alpha   90.00
_cell.angle_beta   90.00
_cell.angle_gamma   90.00
#
_symmetry.space_group_name_H-M   'P 1'
#
loop_
_entity.id
_entity.type
_entity.pdbx_description
1 polymer ?
#
loop_
_entity_poly.entity_id
_entity_poly.type
_entity_poly.pdbx_seq_one_letter_code
_entity_poly.pdbx_strand_id
1 'polypeptide(L)'
;MSVAKINRVKEKVEEQLNKLKLSGEVKSEMRTLMRKAMLHPCYGNPEYNWSLNDFELGARLGRGKFGRVYIAREKYTGYVVALKTLVKRNYTKAQAYLAIIDMVP
;
A
#
# COMPACT_ATOMS: atom_id res chain seq x y z
N MET A 1 12.76 -4.96 13.99
CA MET A 1 13.30 -3.88 13.13
C MET A 1 14.50 -3.26 13.82
N SER A 2 15.60 -2.95 13.11
CA SER A 2 16.77 -2.31 13.72
C SER A 2 16.52 -0.82 13.99
N VAL A 3 17.08 -0.32 15.09
CA VAL A 3 17.02 1.12 15.48
C VAL A 3 17.61 2.01 14.36
N ALA A 4 18.67 1.54 13.71
CA ALA A 4 19.30 2.23 12.58
C ALA A 4 18.34 2.44 11.40
N LYS A 5 17.52 1.43 11.03
CA LYS A 5 16.52 1.57 9.95
C LYS A 5 15.48 2.64 10.31
N ILE A 6 15.03 2.65 11.57
CA ILE A 6 14.03 3.61 12.05
C ILE A 6 14.54 5.05 11.99
N ASN A 7 15.80 5.29 12.40
CA ASN A 7 16.39 6.63 12.36
C ASN A 7 16.60 7.12 10.92
N ARG A 8 17.11 6.27 10.03
CA ARG A 8 17.24 6.60 8.61
C ARG A 8 15.91 6.95 7.96
N VAL A 9 14.84 6.23 8.29
CA VAL A 9 13.49 6.55 7.79
C VAL A 9 13.01 7.88 8.34
N LYS A 10 13.20 8.17 9.64
CA LYS A 10 12.84 9.47 10.23
C LYS A 10 13.46 10.63 9.45
N GLU A 11 14.77 10.58 9.24
CA GLU A 11 15.51 11.63 8.53
C GLU A 11 14.99 11.83 7.10
N LYS A 12 14.83 10.73 6.34
CA LYS A 12 14.36 10.78 4.95
C LYS A 12 12.94 11.35 4.84
N VAL A 13 12.05 11.02 5.79
CA VAL A 13 10.69 11.55 5.82
C VAL A 13 10.69 13.06 6.08
N GLU A 14 11.44 13.55 7.07
CA GLU A 14 11.52 15.00 7.32
C GLU A 14 12.12 15.75 6.14
N GLU A 15 13.15 15.20 5.49
CA GLU A 15 13.74 15.79 4.29
C GLU A 15 12.71 15.93 3.15
N GLN A 16 11.89 14.89 2.92
CA GLN A 16 10.83 14.93 1.91
C GLN A 16 9.74 15.96 2.27
N LEU A 17 9.31 16.00 3.52
CA LEU A 17 8.27 16.94 3.98
C LEU A 17 8.74 18.39 3.95
N ASN A 18 10.02 18.66 4.18
CA ASN A 18 10.55 20.02 4.14
C ASN A 18 10.68 20.55 2.70
N LYS A 19 10.79 19.67 1.71
CA LYS A 19 10.73 20.06 0.28
C LYS A 19 9.31 20.42 -0.16
N LEU A 20 8.29 19.97 0.56
CA LEU A 20 6.89 20.20 0.25
C LEU A 20 6.38 21.44 1.01
N LYS A 21 5.75 22.39 0.30
CA LYS A 21 5.09 23.55 0.91
C LYS A 21 3.67 23.17 1.36
N LEU A 22 3.55 22.54 2.53
CA LEU A 22 2.29 22.03 3.08
C LEU A 22 1.85 22.79 4.33
N SER A 23 0.54 22.82 4.59
CA SER A 23 0.00 23.28 5.88
C SER A 23 0.43 22.32 7.01
N GLY A 24 0.47 22.82 8.24
CA GLY A 24 0.97 22.05 9.39
C GLY A 24 0.20 20.74 9.64
N GLU A 25 -1.12 20.76 9.42
CA GLU A 25 -2.01 19.60 9.59
C GLU A 25 -1.71 18.52 8.54
N VAL A 26 -1.74 18.88 7.26
CA VAL A 26 -1.43 17.97 6.15
C VAL A 26 0.01 17.44 6.27
N LYS A 27 0.96 18.27 6.72
CA LYS A 27 2.35 17.85 6.95
C LYS A 27 2.46 16.76 8.03
N SER A 28 1.64 16.83 9.07
CA SER A 28 1.61 15.83 10.15
C SER A 28 1.02 14.49 9.69
N GLU A 29 -0.05 14.54 8.91
CA GLU A 29 -0.68 13.35 8.32
C GLU A 29 0.29 12.67 7.33
N MET A 30 0.85 13.44 6.40
CA MET A 30 1.82 12.93 5.43
C MET A 30 3.07 12.35 6.10
N ARG A 31 3.53 12.91 7.23
CA ARG A 31 4.62 12.33 8.03
C ARG A 31 4.30 10.93 8.50
N THR A 32 3.12 10.75 9.08
CA THR A 32 2.66 9.46 9.60
C THR A 32 2.54 8.44 8.47
N LEU A 33 2.01 8.88 7.32
CA LEU A 33 1.91 8.11 6.11
C LEU A 33 3.27 7.63 5.58
N MET A 34 4.15 8.57 5.25
CA MET A 34 5.45 8.26 4.66
C MET A 34 6.27 7.36 5.58
N ARG A 35 6.21 7.60 6.90
CA ARG A 35 6.90 6.77 7.89
C ARG A 35 6.39 5.33 7.87
N LYS A 36 5.08 5.12 7.90
CA LYS A 36 4.47 3.77 7.86
C LYS A 36 4.81 3.05 6.56
N ALA A 37 4.71 3.74 5.43
CA ALA A 37 5.03 3.20 4.11
C ALA A 37 6.51 2.78 4.01
N MET A 38 7.45 3.61 4.48
CA MET A 38 8.89 3.32 4.42
C MET A 38 9.37 2.28 5.44
N LEU A 39 8.65 2.10 6.55
CA LEU A 39 8.93 1.04 7.51
C LEU A 39 8.37 -0.31 7.10
N HIS A 40 7.42 -0.33 6.15
CA HIS A 40 6.79 -1.55 5.66
C HIS A 40 7.84 -2.57 5.18
N PRO A 41 7.64 -3.89 5.44
CA PRO A 41 8.57 -4.94 4.99
C PRO A 41 8.77 -5.00 3.48
N CYS A 42 7.80 -4.53 2.69
CA CYS A 42 7.91 -4.44 1.23
C CYS A 42 8.80 -3.29 0.74
N TYR A 43 9.01 -2.24 1.54
CA TYR A 43 9.66 -1.02 1.04
C TYR A 43 11.14 -1.29 0.78
N GLY A 44 11.53 -1.24 -0.49
CA GLY A 44 12.89 -1.55 -0.94
C GLY A 44 13.25 -3.03 -0.88
N ASN A 45 12.26 -3.93 -0.73
CA ASN A 45 12.48 -5.37 -0.71
C ASN A 45 11.82 -6.03 -1.93
N PRO A 46 12.61 -6.39 -2.97
CA PRO A 46 12.07 -7.02 -4.17
C PRO A 46 11.57 -8.45 -3.93
N GLU A 47 11.99 -9.10 -2.84
CA GLU A 47 11.58 -10.46 -2.49
C GLU A 47 10.25 -10.49 -1.72
N TYR A 48 9.71 -9.33 -1.33
CA TYR A 48 8.46 -9.28 -0.62
C TYR A 48 7.29 -9.67 -1.53
N ASN A 49 6.72 -10.84 -1.27
CA ASN A 49 5.60 -11.37 -2.02
C ASN A 49 4.28 -11.04 -1.32
N TRP A 50 3.54 -10.07 -1.85
CA TRP A 50 2.21 -9.72 -1.35
C TRP A 50 1.25 -10.90 -1.46
N SER A 51 0.43 -11.08 -0.43
CA SER A 51 -0.58 -12.13 -0.36
C SER A 51 -1.91 -11.57 0.14
N LEU A 52 -3.00 -12.33 -0.03
CA LEU A 52 -4.29 -11.96 0.57
C LEU A 52 -4.24 -11.91 2.10
N ASN A 53 -3.29 -12.58 2.74
CA ASN A 53 -3.16 -12.59 4.20
C ASN A 53 -2.67 -11.25 4.75
N ASP A 54 -2.03 -10.42 3.93
CA ASP A 54 -1.59 -9.07 4.30
C ASP A 54 -2.75 -8.06 4.35
N PHE A 55 -3.95 -8.48 3.94
CA PHE A 55 -5.13 -7.62 3.84
C PHE A 55 -6.33 -8.14 4.63
N GLU A 56 -7.13 -7.21 5.13
CA GLU A 56 -8.48 -7.44 5.62
C GLU A 56 -9.46 -7.05 4.52
N LEU A 57 -10.11 -8.03 3.89
CA LEU A 57 -11.05 -7.79 2.81
C LEU A 57 -12.34 -7.17 3.34
N GLY A 58 -12.78 -6.10 2.70
CA GLY A 58 -14.07 -5.47 2.93
C GLY A 58 -15.05 -5.71 1.77
N ALA A 59 -16.02 -4.80 1.66
CA ALA A 59 -17.05 -4.84 0.63
C ALA A 59 -16.50 -4.73 -0.80
N ARG A 60 -17.25 -5.30 -1.75
CA ARG A 60 -16.99 -5.10 -3.19
C ARG A 60 -17.32 -3.66 -3.57
N LEU A 61 -16.34 -2.92 -4.10
CA LEU A 61 -16.51 -1.56 -4.60
C LEU A 61 -17.12 -1.52 -6.00
N GLY A 62 -16.80 -2.49 -6.86
CA GLY A 62 -17.34 -2.49 -8.22
C GLY A 62 -16.92 -3.67 -9.09
N ARG A 63 -17.45 -3.67 -10.33
CA ARG A 63 -17.11 -4.63 -11.39
C ARG A 63 -16.64 -3.84 -12.61
N GLY A 64 -15.38 -4.03 -13.00
CA GLY A 64 -14.83 -3.52 -14.24
C GLY A 64 -14.77 -4.60 -15.33
N LYS A 65 -14.36 -4.20 -16.54
CA LYS A 65 -14.14 -5.11 -17.69
C LYS A 65 -13.21 -6.29 -17.36
N PHE A 66 -12.22 -6.06 -16.50
CA PHE A 66 -11.14 -7.00 -16.21
C PHE A 66 -11.29 -7.75 -14.88
N GLY A 67 -12.39 -7.54 -14.15
CA GLY A 67 -12.67 -8.25 -12.91
C GLY A 67 -13.38 -7.39 -11.87
N ARG A 68 -13.18 -7.71 -10.59
CA ARG A 68 -13.87 -7.07 -9.46
C ARG A 68 -12.88 -6.27 -8.63
N VAL A 69 -13.35 -5.16 -8.05
CA VAL A 69 -12.58 -4.34 -7.12
C VAL A 69 -13.20 -4.46 -5.74
N TYR A 70 -12.37 -4.69 -4.75
CA TYR A 70 -12.74 -4.81 -3.34
C TYR A 70 -12.04 -3.72 -2.55
N ILE A 71 -12.72 -3.15 -1.55
CA ILE A 71 -12.04 -2.37 -0.53
C ILE A 71 -11.32 -3.36 0.39
N ALA A 72 -10.13 -3.01 0.85
CA ALA A 72 -9.43 -3.79 1.85
C ALA A 72 -8.64 -2.87 2.76
N ARG A 73 -8.25 -3.36 3.93
CA ARG A 73 -7.29 -2.70 4.82
C ARG A 73 -5.99 -3.48 4.82
N GLU A 74 -4.87 -2.82 4.52
CA GLU A 74 -3.53 -3.42 4.64
C GLU A 74 -3.15 -3.48 6.13
N LYS A 75 -2.79 -4.67 6.62
CA LYS A 75 -2.70 -4.95 8.06
C LYS A 75 -1.54 -4.25 8.76
N TYR A 76 -0.41 -4.05 8.08
CA TYR A 76 0.80 -3.48 8.69
C TYR A 76 0.67 -1.98 8.91
N THR A 77 0.24 -1.24 7.89
CA THR A 77 0.10 0.21 7.93
C THR A 77 -1.27 0.66 8.41
N GLY A 78 -2.29 -0.19 8.24
CA GLY A 78 -3.70 0.11 8.50
C GLY A 78 -4.39 0.88 7.39
N TYR A 79 -3.74 1.10 6.24
CA TYR A 79 -4.32 1.89 5.15
C TYR A 79 -5.42 1.15 4.41
N VAL A 80 -6.42 1.92 4.01
CA VAL A 80 -7.50 1.44 3.15
C VAL A 80 -7.01 1.47 1.71
N VAL A 81 -7.13 0.35 1.01
CA VAL A 81 -6.67 0.15 -0.36
C VAL A 81 -7.76 -0.47 -1.21
N ALA A 82 -7.63 -0.31 -2.53
CA ALA A 82 -8.47 -1.01 -3.50
C ALA A 82 -7.72 -2.24 -4.05
N LEU A 83 -8.26 -3.44 -3.80
CA LEU A 83 -7.77 -4.69 -4.37
C LEU A 83 -8.53 -5.02 -5.65
N LYS A 84 -7.84 -4.92 -6.80
CA LYS A 84 -8.42 -5.33 -8.08
C LYS A 84 -8.05 -6.78 -8.39
N THR A 85 -9.07 -7.62 -8.45
CA THR A 85 -8.97 -8.97 -8.99
C THR A 85 -8.96 -8.90 -10.51
N LEU A 86 -7.94 -9.47 -11.13
CA LEU A 86 -7.83 -9.63 -12.57
C LEU A 86 -8.05 -11.09 -12.93
N VAL A 87 -9.04 -11.36 -13.78
CA VAL A 87 -9.28 -12.72 -14.28
C VAL A 87 -8.31 -12.98 -15.42
N LYS A 88 -7.30 -13.83 -15.19
CA LYS A 88 -6.45 -14.34 -16.27
C LYS A 88 -7.30 -15.27 -17.14
N ARG A 89 -7.53 -14.93 -18.40
CA ARG A 89 -8.12 -15.87 -19.38
C ARG A 89 -6.97 -16.65 -20.04
N ASN A 90 -6.63 -17.81 -19.48
CA ASN A 90 -5.97 -18.84 -20.29
C ASN A 90 -7.07 -19.77 -20.81
N TYR A 91 -6.95 -20.25 -22.05
CA TYR A 91 -7.93 -21.13 -22.72
C TYR A 91 -8.28 -22.43 -21.94
N THR A 92 -7.60 -22.69 -20.82
CA THR A 92 -7.80 -23.90 -19.99
C THR A 92 -7.91 -23.66 -18.48
N LYS A 93 -7.67 -22.44 -17.93
CA LYS A 93 -7.81 -22.15 -16.48
C LYS A 93 -7.81 -20.65 -16.18
N ALA A 94 -8.74 -20.20 -15.32
CA ALA A 94 -8.72 -18.84 -14.79
C ALA A 94 -7.83 -18.75 -13.55
N GLN A 95 -6.88 -17.81 -13.53
CA GLN A 95 -6.07 -17.46 -12.34
C GLN A 95 -6.37 -16.00 -11.96
N ALA A 96 -6.58 -15.73 -10.67
CA ALA A 96 -6.79 -14.37 -10.19
C ALA A 96 -5.46 -13.72 -9.82
N TYR A 97 -5.14 -12.57 -10.42
CA TYR A 97 -4.04 -11.71 -9.95
C TYR A 97 -4.60 -10.53 -9.16
N LEU A 98 -3.93 -10.16 -8.08
CA LEU A 98 -4.20 -8.95 -7.32
C LEU A 98 -3.23 -7.86 -7.78
N ALA A 99 -3.76 -6.82 -8.40
CA ALA A 99 -3.05 -5.56 -8.56
C ALA A 99 -3.53 -4.63 -7.44
N ILE A 100 -2.62 -4.19 -6.57
CA ILE A 100 -2.87 -3.08 -5.65
C ILE A 100 -2.93 -1.83 -6.52
N ILE A 101 -4.12 -1.32 -6.79
CA ILE A 101 -4.29 -0.02 -7.44
C ILE A 101 -4.16 1.01 -6.33
N ASP A 102 -2.96 1.58 -6.27
CA ASP A 102 -2.56 2.77 -5.52
C ASP A 102 -2.98 2.80 -4.04
N MET A 103 -1.97 2.77 -3.14
CA MET A 103 -2.16 3.37 -1.81
C MET A 103 -2.47 4.84 -2.05
N VAL A 104 -3.72 5.24 -1.85
CA VAL A 104 -4.09 6.66 -1.84
C VAL A 104 -3.37 7.29 -0.64
N PRO A 105 -2.46 8.25 -0.86
CA PRO A 105 -1.84 9.00 0.23
C PRO A 105 -2.87 9.89 0.93
#